data_AF-A0A651GLU2-F1
#
_entry.id   AF-A0A651GLU2-F1
#
_cell.length_a   1.000
_cell.length_b   1.000
_cell.length_c   1.000
_cell.angle_alpha   90.00
_cell.angle_beta   90.00
_cell.angle_gamma   90.00
#
_symmetry.space_group_name_H-M   'P 1'
#
loop_
_entity.id
_entity.type
_entity.pdbx_description
1 polymer ?
#
loop_
_entity_poly.entity_id
_entity_poly.type
_entity_poly.pdbx_seq_one_letter_code
_entity_poly.pdbx_strand_id
1 'polypeptide(L)'
;MTRSIGLFLLFLLLAALARAQQPSFIYEGNSTDPSRIVGHVWNGVLIEGEFTDMAYAIMTTDGVRIYDGSSTSPFDVLYTLREDMKVYRGDSRFLSDVMCTIRGPHIYYGDSENSLDLAFTYKGSHIYDGQGTAIFDAVVTVLPSVSMLEAVMILVAAEYLY
;
A
#
# COMPACT_ATOMS: atom_id res chain seq x y z
N MET A 1 11.92 -24.47 40.76
CA MET A 1 11.09 -23.28 40.46
C MET A 1 11.50 -22.55 39.17
N THR A 2 12.17 -23.23 38.22
CA THR A 2 12.77 -22.63 37.01
C THR A 2 12.07 -23.02 35.69
N ARG A 3 11.25 -24.09 35.69
CA ARG A 3 10.55 -24.57 34.47
C ARG A 3 9.34 -23.72 34.08
N SER A 4 8.69 -23.03 35.02
CA SER A 4 7.50 -22.20 34.74
C SER A 4 7.83 -20.83 34.15
N ILE A 5 8.99 -20.25 34.51
CA ILE A 5 9.44 -18.95 34.01
C ILE A 5 9.78 -19.03 32.52
N GLY A 6 10.45 -20.12 32.10
CA GLY A 6 10.77 -20.35 30.68
C GLY A 6 9.52 -20.52 29.82
N LEU A 7 8.48 -21.19 30.34
CA LEU A 7 7.21 -21.36 29.62
C LEU A 7 6.43 -20.05 29.51
N PHE A 8 6.47 -19.21 30.55
CA PHE A 8 5.85 -17.89 30.55
C PHE A 8 6.56 -16.91 29.59
N LEU A 9 7.89 -16.92 29.56
CA LEU A 9 8.68 -16.13 28.61
C LEU A 9 8.47 -16.61 27.16
N LEU A 10 8.37 -17.92 26.94
CA LEU A 10 8.05 -18.49 25.63
C LEU A 10 6.62 -18.09 25.18
N PHE A 11 5.67 -18.05 26.10
CA PHE A 11 4.30 -17.60 25.81
C PHE A 11 4.25 -16.10 25.48
N LEU A 12 5.00 -15.25 26.20
CA LEU A 12 5.13 -13.83 25.87
C LEU A 12 5.85 -13.60 24.53
N LEU A 13 6.86 -14.40 24.20
CA LEU A 13 7.55 -14.37 22.91
C LEU A 13 6.62 -14.80 21.76
N LEU A 14 5.85 -15.88 21.96
CA LEU A 14 4.85 -16.35 21.00
C LEU A 14 3.71 -15.34 20.84
N ALA A 15 3.24 -14.69 21.92
CA ALA A 15 2.23 -13.64 21.85
C ALA A 15 2.73 -12.37 21.17
N ALA A 16 4.01 -12.02 21.33
CA ALA A 16 4.66 -10.93 20.61
C ALA A 16 4.87 -11.24 19.12
N LEU A 17 5.11 -12.50 18.77
CA LEU A 17 5.17 -13.00 17.39
C LEU A 17 3.78 -13.16 16.77
N ALA A 18 2.76 -13.43 17.59
CA ALA A 18 1.36 -13.54 17.20
C ALA A 18 0.65 -12.18 17.16
N ARG A 19 1.37 -11.08 16.94
CA ARG A 19 0.76 -9.85 16.42
C ARG A 19 0.16 -10.21 15.07
N ALA A 20 -1.09 -10.66 15.09
CA ALA A 20 -1.88 -10.85 13.90
C ALA A 20 -1.76 -9.57 13.08
N GLN A 21 -1.19 -9.66 11.88
CA GLN A 21 -1.22 -8.55 10.93
C GLN A 21 -2.69 -8.32 10.60
N GLN A 22 -3.27 -7.32 11.27
CA GLN A 22 -4.63 -6.89 11.00
C GLN A 22 -4.64 -6.24 9.60
N PRO A 23 -5.73 -6.41 8.84
CA PRO A 23 -5.88 -5.72 7.56
C PRO A 23 -5.82 -4.21 7.77
N SER A 24 -5.28 -3.52 6.78
CA SER A 24 -5.29 -2.06 6.70
C SER A 24 -6.52 -1.62 5.94
N PHE A 25 -7.45 -0.96 6.62
CA PHE A 25 -8.67 -0.45 6.00
C PHE A 25 -8.42 0.89 5.34
N ILE A 26 -8.99 1.07 4.15
CA ILE A 26 -8.91 2.29 3.35
C ILE A 26 -10.23 3.01 3.52
N TYR A 27 -10.16 4.22 4.06
CA TYR A 27 -11.29 5.09 4.28
C TYR A 27 -11.26 6.24 3.27
N GLU A 28 -12.42 6.61 2.77
CA GLU A 28 -12.58 7.81 1.96
C GLU A 28 -12.20 9.07 2.77
N GLY A 29 -11.35 9.91 2.18
CA GLY A 29 -10.93 11.17 2.77
C GLY A 29 -10.14 11.00 4.08
N ASN A 30 -10.42 11.88 5.05
CA ASN A 30 -9.86 11.83 6.42
C ASN A 30 -10.77 11.09 7.43
N SER A 31 -11.64 10.20 6.94
CA SER A 31 -12.53 9.47 7.82
C SER A 31 -11.82 8.31 8.52
N THR A 32 -12.34 7.93 9.68
CA THR A 32 -12.08 6.62 10.30
C THR A 32 -13.39 5.91 10.67
N ASP A 33 -14.50 6.38 10.11
CA ASP A 33 -15.83 5.77 10.28
C ASP A 33 -15.90 4.50 9.43
N PRO A 34 -16.24 3.32 10.00
CA PRO A 34 -16.37 2.08 9.25
C PRO A 34 -17.31 2.17 8.05
N SER A 35 -18.32 3.05 8.07
CA SER A 35 -19.23 3.27 6.93
C SER A 35 -18.57 3.96 5.73
N ARG A 36 -17.34 4.45 5.88
CA ARG A 36 -16.54 5.09 4.83
C ARG A 36 -15.42 4.21 4.29
N ILE A 37 -15.42 2.93 4.65
CA ILE A 37 -14.45 1.96 4.12
C ILE A 37 -14.75 1.74 2.64
N VAL A 38 -13.73 1.93 1.81
CA VAL A 38 -13.78 1.69 0.35
C VAL A 38 -13.00 0.45 -0.06
N GLY A 39 -12.21 -0.11 0.84
CA GLY A 39 -11.44 -1.32 0.61
C GLY A 39 -10.48 -1.60 1.74
N HIS A 40 -9.64 -2.61 1.57
CA HIS A 40 -8.59 -2.94 2.52
C HIS A 40 -7.41 -3.65 1.87
N VAL A 41 -6.26 -3.53 2.51
CA VAL A 41 -5.04 -4.25 2.17
C VAL A 41 -4.74 -5.26 3.26
N TRP A 42 -4.59 -6.53 2.87
CA TRP A 42 -4.20 -7.59 3.79
C TRP A 42 -3.13 -8.48 3.16
N ASN A 43 -1.98 -8.59 3.81
CA ASN A 43 -0.82 -9.36 3.30
C ASN A 43 -0.45 -9.03 1.85
N GLY A 44 -0.44 -7.73 1.50
CA GLY A 44 -0.14 -7.25 0.15
C GLY A 44 -1.29 -7.38 -0.86
N VAL A 45 -2.47 -7.86 -0.45
CA VAL A 45 -3.64 -8.00 -1.35
C VAL A 45 -4.60 -6.85 -1.11
N LEU A 46 -4.88 -6.07 -2.16
CA LEU A 46 -5.89 -5.02 -2.16
C LEU A 46 -7.24 -5.59 -2.60
N ILE A 47 -8.26 -5.45 -1.75
CA ILE A 47 -9.63 -5.86 -2.03
C ILE A 47 -10.56 -4.66 -1.90
N GLU A 48 -11.50 -4.53 -2.84
CA GLU A 48 -12.52 -3.48 -2.82
C GLU A 48 -13.61 -3.75 -1.77
N GLY A 49 -14.09 -2.69 -1.12
CA GLY A 49 -15.20 -2.74 -0.18
C GLY A 49 -14.98 -3.67 1.01
N GLU A 50 -16.04 -4.40 1.37
CA GLU A 50 -16.11 -5.25 2.57
C GLU A 50 -15.80 -6.73 2.29
N PHE A 51 -15.49 -7.11 1.05
CA PHE A 51 -15.28 -8.50 0.67
C PHE A 51 -13.96 -9.05 1.23
N THR A 52 -13.94 -10.27 1.74
CA THR A 52 -12.70 -10.89 2.27
C THR A 52 -12.17 -12.03 1.41
N ASP A 53 -12.89 -12.39 0.34
CA ASP A 53 -12.50 -13.45 -0.58
C ASP A 53 -11.50 -12.91 -1.61
N MET A 54 -10.43 -13.66 -1.85
CA MET A 54 -9.39 -13.32 -2.83
C MET A 54 -9.94 -13.24 -4.27
N ALA A 55 -11.11 -13.81 -4.54
CA ALA A 55 -11.81 -13.61 -5.80
C ALA A 55 -12.13 -12.14 -6.12
N TYR A 56 -12.15 -11.26 -5.10
CA TYR A 56 -12.35 -9.82 -5.24
C TYR A 56 -11.05 -9.01 -5.13
N ALA A 57 -9.89 -9.67 -5.12
CA ALA A 57 -8.62 -8.97 -5.17
C ALA A 57 -8.55 -8.12 -6.44
N ILE A 58 -8.28 -6.83 -6.28
CA ILE A 58 -8.02 -5.91 -7.38
C ILE A 58 -6.57 -6.04 -7.83
N MET A 59 -5.65 -6.05 -6.85
CA MET A 59 -4.21 -6.17 -7.08
C MET A 59 -3.55 -6.89 -5.90
N THR A 60 -2.41 -7.50 -6.18
CA THR A 60 -1.55 -8.15 -5.17
C THR A 60 -0.14 -7.60 -5.28
N THR A 61 0.57 -7.47 -4.17
CA THR A 61 2.00 -7.15 -4.16
C THR A 61 2.81 -8.11 -3.31
N ASP A 62 4.02 -8.42 -3.78
CA ASP A 62 5.04 -9.15 -3.01
C ASP A 62 6.04 -8.21 -2.31
N GLY A 63 5.78 -6.90 -2.33
CA GLY A 63 6.67 -5.86 -1.83
C GLY A 63 7.68 -5.33 -2.85
N VAL A 64 7.75 -5.93 -4.05
CA VAL A 64 8.59 -5.47 -5.17
C VAL A 64 7.75 -5.26 -6.44
N ARG A 65 6.81 -6.17 -6.71
CA ARG A 65 5.94 -6.14 -7.88
C ARG A 65 4.49 -5.96 -7.44
N ILE A 66 3.71 -5.34 -8.31
CA ILE A 66 2.26 -5.28 -8.24
C ILE A 66 1.73 -6.12 -9.39
N TYR A 67 0.84 -7.05 -9.06
CA TYR A 67 0.23 -8.03 -9.95
C TYR A 67 -1.25 -7.72 -10.11
N ASP A 68 -1.81 -8.14 -11.24
CA ASP A 68 -3.25 -8.08 -11.49
C ASP A 68 -4.01 -9.10 -10.63
N GLY A 69 -5.11 -8.64 -10.02
CA GLY A 69 -5.98 -9.44 -9.17
C GLY A 69 -5.25 -10.13 -8.00
N SER A 70 -5.56 -11.41 -7.81
CA SER A 70 -4.93 -12.27 -6.79
C SER A 70 -3.63 -12.94 -7.25
N SER A 71 -3.09 -12.55 -8.41
CA SER A 71 -1.96 -13.27 -9.03
C SER A 71 -0.63 -12.97 -8.34
N THR A 72 0.31 -13.89 -8.50
CA THR A 72 1.75 -13.72 -8.19
C THR A 72 2.62 -14.24 -9.34
N SER A 73 2.01 -14.44 -10.52
CA SER A 73 2.68 -14.91 -11.71
C SER A 73 3.51 -13.79 -12.33
N PRO A 74 4.73 -14.08 -12.84
CA PRO A 74 5.52 -13.08 -13.56
C PRO A 74 4.84 -12.59 -14.86
N PHE A 75 3.83 -13.30 -15.37
CA PHE A 75 3.07 -12.89 -16.55
C PHE A 75 1.99 -11.84 -16.25
N ASP A 76 1.62 -11.68 -14.97
CA ASP A 76 0.54 -10.79 -14.53
C ASP A 76 1.09 -9.54 -13.83
N VAL A 77 2.38 -9.26 -14.00
CA VAL A 77 3.04 -8.09 -13.41
C VAL A 77 2.54 -6.83 -14.10
N LEU A 78 1.87 -5.97 -13.33
CA LEU A 78 1.43 -4.64 -13.78
C LEU A 78 2.53 -3.61 -13.58
N TYR A 79 3.22 -3.66 -12.44
CA TYR A 79 4.26 -2.69 -12.09
C TYR A 79 5.38 -3.33 -11.26
N THR A 80 6.58 -2.76 -11.35
CA THR A 80 7.73 -3.18 -10.53
C THR A 80 8.45 -1.99 -9.92
N LEU A 81 8.61 -2.00 -8.61
CA LEU A 81 9.50 -1.12 -7.86
C LEU A 81 10.95 -1.56 -8.07
N ARG A 82 11.81 -0.61 -8.40
CA ARG A 82 13.25 -0.85 -8.57
C ARG A 82 14.05 -0.11 -7.49
N GLU A 83 15.34 -0.44 -7.41
CA GLU A 83 16.27 0.08 -6.40
C GLU A 83 16.47 1.61 -6.47
N ASP A 84 16.20 2.22 -7.62
CA ASP A 84 16.21 3.68 -7.84
C ASP A 84 14.96 4.39 -7.28
N MET A 85 14.10 3.64 -6.57
CA MET A 85 12.83 4.09 -6.02
C MET A 85 11.86 4.59 -7.11
N LYS A 86 11.95 4.02 -8.32
CA LYS A 86 10.98 4.24 -9.40
C LYS A 86 10.13 3.00 -9.60
N VAL A 87 8.86 3.23 -9.94
CA VAL A 87 7.90 2.18 -10.26
C VAL A 87 7.75 2.15 -11.78
N TYR A 88 8.11 1.03 -12.39
CA TYR A 88 8.07 0.82 -13.83
C TYR A 88 6.85 0.01 -14.22
N ARG A 89 6.31 0.23 -15.43
CA ARG A 89 5.31 -0.65 -16.03
C ARG A 89 5.88 -2.04 -16.30
N GLY A 90 5.13 -3.07 -15.91
CA GLY A 90 5.53 -4.47 -16.00
C GLY A 90 6.89 -4.71 -15.37
N ASP A 91 7.74 -5.45 -16.08
CA ASP A 91 9.14 -5.70 -15.71
C ASP A 91 10.13 -4.79 -16.46
N SER A 92 9.68 -3.65 -16.99
CA SER A 92 10.54 -2.73 -17.76
C SER A 92 11.68 -2.13 -16.91
N ARG A 93 12.69 -1.61 -17.63
CA ARG A 93 13.82 -0.82 -17.11
C ARG A 93 14.10 0.43 -17.95
N PHE A 94 13.21 0.75 -18.90
CA PHE A 94 13.35 1.94 -19.73
C PHE A 94 12.74 3.14 -19.01
N LEU A 95 13.40 4.31 -19.07
CA LEU A 95 12.91 5.52 -18.41
C LEU A 95 11.52 5.95 -18.91
N SER A 96 11.20 5.65 -20.18
CA SER A 96 9.87 5.91 -20.76
C SER A 96 8.74 5.10 -20.13
N ASP A 97 9.08 4.07 -19.35
CA ASP A 97 8.12 3.20 -18.67
C ASP A 97 8.04 3.45 -17.16
N VAL A 98 8.73 4.48 -16.66
CA VAL A 98 8.53 4.94 -15.29
C VAL A 98 7.11 5.49 -15.18
N MET A 99 6.31 4.88 -14.31
CA MET A 99 4.97 5.33 -13.97
C MET A 99 5.06 6.43 -12.91
N CYS A 100 5.85 6.21 -11.86
CA CYS A 100 6.09 7.21 -10.83
C CYS A 100 7.48 7.07 -10.19
N THR A 101 7.90 8.15 -9.54
CA THR A 101 9.13 8.22 -8.75
C THR A 101 8.79 8.50 -7.30
N ILE A 102 9.36 7.72 -6.39
CA ILE A 102 9.15 7.84 -4.94
C ILE A 102 10.35 8.57 -4.33
N ARG A 103 10.10 9.66 -3.57
CA ARG A 103 11.11 10.36 -2.76
C ARG A 103 10.58 10.70 -1.37
N GLY A 104 11.02 9.92 -0.38
CA GLY A 104 10.53 10.08 0.99
C GLY A 104 9.02 9.83 1.02
N PRO A 105 8.19 10.78 1.50
CA PRO A 105 6.74 10.65 1.50
C PRO A 105 6.09 10.99 0.14
N HIS A 106 6.86 11.48 -0.84
CA HIS A 106 6.32 12.03 -2.07
C HIS A 106 6.33 11.03 -3.22
N ILE A 107 5.28 11.05 -4.04
CA ILE A 107 5.11 10.24 -5.25
C ILE A 107 4.90 11.21 -6.41
N TYR A 108 5.83 11.21 -7.37
CA TYR A 108 5.83 12.08 -8.54
C TYR A 108 5.41 11.30 -9.79
N TYR A 109 4.70 11.94 -10.72
CA TYR A 109 4.42 11.33 -12.02
C TYR A 109 5.71 11.15 -12.83
N GLY A 110 5.87 9.97 -13.42
CA GLY A 110 6.99 9.63 -14.27
C GLY A 110 8.35 9.69 -13.58
N ASP A 111 9.39 9.91 -14.38
CA ASP A 111 10.76 10.13 -13.92
C ASP A 111 10.98 11.60 -13.54
N SER A 112 10.39 12.01 -12.42
CA SER A 112 10.47 13.40 -11.94
C SER A 112 10.65 13.49 -10.41
N GLU A 113 11.22 14.61 -9.99
CA GLU A 113 11.28 15.06 -8.59
C GLU A 113 10.86 16.54 -8.50
N ASN A 114 10.27 17.09 -9.57
CA ASN A 114 9.83 18.47 -9.61
C ASN A 114 8.50 18.60 -8.86
N SER A 115 8.34 19.65 -8.05
CA SER A 115 7.10 19.89 -7.31
C SER A 115 5.88 20.07 -8.20
N LEU A 116 6.05 20.45 -9.48
CA LEU A 116 4.97 20.52 -10.47
C LEU A 116 4.46 19.13 -10.90
N ASP A 117 5.29 18.10 -10.76
CA ASP A 117 4.95 16.72 -11.10
C ASP A 117 4.59 15.91 -9.84
N LEU A 118 4.48 16.54 -8.67
CA LEU A 118 4.06 15.85 -7.46
C LEU A 118 2.61 15.40 -7.60
N ALA A 119 2.41 14.08 -7.61
CA ALA A 119 1.08 13.47 -7.69
C ALA A 119 0.47 13.38 -6.30
N PHE A 120 1.18 12.77 -5.35
CA PHE A 120 0.64 12.50 -4.03
C PHE A 120 1.70 12.60 -2.94
N THR A 121 1.25 12.88 -1.72
CA THR A 121 2.04 12.76 -0.50
C THR A 121 1.46 11.67 0.37
N TYR A 122 2.23 10.64 0.71
CA TYR A 122 1.87 9.62 1.68
C TYR A 122 2.62 9.83 2.99
N LYS A 123 1.90 10.21 4.05
CA LYS A 123 2.50 10.54 5.34
C LYS A 123 1.64 10.05 6.49
N GLY A 124 2.24 9.24 7.36
CA GLY A 124 1.52 8.61 8.47
C GLY A 124 0.51 7.60 7.95
N SER A 125 -0.77 7.91 8.10
CA SER A 125 -1.89 7.07 7.66
C SER A 125 -2.70 7.73 6.55
N HIS A 126 -2.18 8.77 5.92
CA HIS A 126 -2.94 9.61 5.00
C HIS A 126 -2.23 9.73 3.66
N ILE A 127 -3.00 9.63 2.58
CA ILE A 127 -2.58 9.96 1.23
C ILE A 127 -3.28 11.26 0.84
N TYR A 128 -2.50 12.26 0.46
CA TYR A 128 -2.95 13.58 0.06
C TYR A 128 -2.69 13.82 -1.42
N ASP A 129 -3.55 14.61 -2.06
CA ASP A 129 -3.31 15.10 -3.41
C ASP A 129 -2.21 16.19 -3.40
N GLY A 130 -1.18 16.00 -4.22
CA GLY A 130 -0.04 16.91 -4.34
C GLY A 130 0.66 17.21 -3.01
N GLN A 131 0.95 18.51 -2.78
CA GLN A 131 1.66 19.03 -1.61
C GLN A 131 0.75 19.19 -0.37
N GLY A 132 -0.54 18.92 -0.49
CA GLY A 132 -1.49 19.03 0.61
C GLY A 132 -1.02 18.17 1.78
N THR A 133 -0.96 18.73 2.99
CA THR A 133 -0.70 17.97 4.21
C THR A 133 -1.66 18.36 5.34
N ALA A 134 -2.64 19.22 5.03
CA ALA A 134 -3.73 19.46 5.95
C ALA A 134 -4.63 18.23 5.95
N ILE A 135 -5.11 17.84 7.12
CA ILE A 135 -5.95 16.66 7.28
C ILE A 135 -7.22 16.70 6.41
N PHE A 136 -7.69 17.88 5.98
CA PHE A 136 -8.85 18.00 5.09
C PHE A 136 -8.53 17.75 3.61
N ASP A 137 -7.24 17.71 3.24
CA ASP A 137 -6.76 17.45 1.89
C ASP A 137 -6.47 15.96 1.65
N ALA A 138 -6.69 15.11 2.67
CA ALA A 138 -6.50 13.67 2.52
C ALA A 138 -7.52 13.12 1.52
N VAL A 139 -7.04 12.43 0.50
CA VAL A 139 -7.85 11.70 -0.49
C VAL A 139 -8.32 10.40 0.11
N VAL A 140 -7.44 9.69 0.82
CA VAL A 140 -7.76 8.49 1.58
C VAL A 140 -6.96 8.41 2.87
N THR A 141 -7.54 7.73 3.86
CA THR A 141 -6.90 7.36 5.12
C THR A 141 -6.75 5.85 5.18
N VAL A 142 -5.57 5.35 5.53
CA VAL A 142 -5.25 3.92 5.58
C VAL A 142 -4.78 3.54 6.98
N LEU A 143 -5.55 2.68 7.64
CA LEU A 143 -5.31 2.30 9.04
C LEU A 143 -5.35 0.78 9.26
N PRO A 144 -4.29 0.18 9.85
CA PRO A 144 -2.97 0.78 10.10
C PRO A 144 -2.26 1.24 8.81
N SER A 145 -1.16 1.97 8.94
CA SER A 145 -0.39 2.46 7.78
C SER A 145 0.22 1.30 7.00
N VAL A 146 0.16 1.38 5.68
CA VAL A 146 0.74 0.43 4.73
C VAL A 146 2.14 0.84 4.27
N SER A 147 2.84 -0.05 3.57
CA SER A 147 4.09 0.28 2.89
C SER A 147 3.87 1.30 1.76
N MET A 148 4.96 1.94 1.31
CA MET A 148 4.88 2.88 0.19
C MET A 148 4.42 2.21 -1.11
N LEU A 149 4.82 0.95 -1.36
CA LEU A 149 4.38 0.25 -2.56
C LEU A 149 2.89 -0.10 -2.51
N GLU A 150 2.38 -0.49 -1.34
CA GLU A 150 0.94 -0.67 -1.14
C GLU A 150 0.17 0.65 -1.29
N ALA A 151 0.73 1.78 -0.84
CA ALA A 151 0.14 3.10 -1.10
C ALA A 151 0.07 3.42 -2.61
N VAL A 152 1.14 3.11 -3.37
CA VAL A 152 1.12 3.20 -4.83
C VAL A 152 0.06 2.26 -5.43
N MET A 153 -0.04 1.03 -4.95
CA MET A 153 -1.06 0.07 -5.41
C MET A 153 -2.48 0.60 -5.19
N ILE A 154 -2.76 1.23 -4.04
CA ILE A 154 -4.05 1.89 -3.74
C ILE A 154 -4.32 3.03 -4.72
N LEU A 155 -3.34 3.90 -4.96
CA LEU A 155 -3.45 5.03 -5.88
C LEU A 155 -3.73 4.59 -7.31
N VAL A 156 -2.98 3.59 -7.78
CA VAL A 156 -3.17 3.00 -9.09
C VAL A 156 -4.59 2.44 -9.18
N ALA A 157 -5.04 1.62 -8.21
CA ALA A 157 -6.40 1.10 -8.22
C ALA A 157 -7.47 2.20 -8.28
N ALA A 158 -7.27 3.32 -7.58
CA ALA A 158 -8.19 4.47 -7.65
C ALA A 158 -8.24 5.11 -9.05
N GLU A 159 -7.12 5.19 -9.77
CA GLU A 159 -7.08 5.69 -11.16
C GLU A 159 -7.71 4.72 -12.17
N TYR A 160 -7.71 3.41 -11.91
CA TYR A 160 -8.37 2.40 -12.77
C TYR A 160 -9.89 2.30 -12.56
N LEU A 161 -10.42 2.87 -11.46
CA LEU A 161 -11.84 2.81 -11.11
C LEU A 161 -12.66 4.00 -11.67
N TYR A 162 -12.05 4.91 -12.44
CA TYR A 162 -12.72 6.05 -13.09
C TYR A 162 -12.45 6.14 -14.60
#